data_AF-A0A1C5Y5F2-F1
#
_entry.id   AF-A0A1C5Y5F2-F1
#
_cell.length_a   1.000
_cell.length_b   1.000
_cell.length_c   1.000
_cell.angle_alpha   90.00
_cell.angle_beta   90.00
_cell.angle_gamma   90.00
#
_symmetry.space_group_name_H-M   'P 1'
#
loop_
_entity.id
_entity.type
_entity.pdbx_description
1 polymer ?
#
loop_
_entity_poly.entity_id
_entity_poly.type
_entity_poly.pdbx_seq_one_letter_code
_entity_poly.pdbx_strand_id
1 'polypeptide(L)'
;MQQISELNVDTTINELLNSELGFLLIKKDTKNEDVYEVLNKTGIVSDWTLRFVLTNNYHHIVFHFFPLLYSETDNMEKPLSQSLATIRSMAIKNLFLRWTEAGHNKSHAKDPFKSKSFMKYINDLSFTDADYMLLLVEHSEIE
;
A
#
# COMPACT_ATOMS: atom_id res chain seq x y z
N MET A 1 6.64 3.01 -9.29
CA MET A 1 5.45 3.51 -8.56
C MET A 1 4.35 3.70 -9.59
N GLN A 2 3.15 3.20 -9.30
CA GLN A 2 2.00 3.25 -10.20
C GLN A 2 1.31 4.62 -10.13
N GLN A 3 0.62 5.01 -11.20
CA GLN A 3 -0.26 6.18 -11.24
C GLN A 3 -1.73 5.75 -11.20
N ILE A 4 -2.62 6.58 -10.64
CA ILE A 4 -4.06 6.25 -10.55
C ILE A 4 -4.66 6.06 -11.94
N SER A 5 -4.30 6.91 -12.91
CA SER A 5 -4.83 6.82 -14.28
C SER A 5 -4.48 5.51 -15.01
N GLU A 6 -3.48 4.77 -14.53
CA GLU A 6 -3.02 3.50 -15.09
C GLU A 6 -3.63 2.28 -14.40
N LEU A 7 -4.33 2.50 -13.28
CA LEU A 7 -4.90 1.41 -12.49
C LEU A 7 -6.06 0.73 -13.21
N ASN A 8 -5.96 -0.59 -13.26
CA ASN A 8 -7.09 -1.48 -13.53
C ASN A 8 -6.94 -2.74 -12.66
N VAL A 9 -8.04 -3.46 -12.45
CA VAL A 9 -8.08 -4.61 -11.53
C VAL A 9 -7.06 -5.68 -11.92
N ASP A 10 -7.01 -6.08 -13.18
CA ASP A 10 -6.14 -7.16 -13.63
C ASP A 10 -4.66 -6.84 -13.48
N THR A 11 -4.23 -5.64 -13.90
CA THR A 11 -2.84 -5.19 -13.74
C THR A 11 -2.49 -5.03 -12.27
N THR A 12 -3.39 -4.49 -11.45
CA THR A 12 -3.15 -4.32 -10.00
C THR A 12 -2.96 -5.66 -9.30
N ILE A 13 -3.82 -6.65 -9.60
CA ILE A 13 -3.68 -8.01 -9.05
C ILE A 13 -2.34 -8.61 -9.48
N ASN A 14 -2.03 -8.59 -10.77
CA ASN A 14 -0.79 -9.16 -11.29
C ASN A 14 0.46 -8.51 -10.68
N GLU A 15 0.47 -7.18 -10.51
CA GLU A 15 1.59 -6.50 -9.89
C GLU A 15 1.72 -6.79 -8.39
N LEU A 16 0.60 -6.91 -7.66
CA LEU A 16 0.63 -7.33 -6.25
C LEU A 16 1.20 -8.74 -6.09
N LEU A 17 0.81 -9.69 -6.95
CA LEU A 17 1.28 -11.07 -6.91
C LEU A 17 2.75 -11.19 -7.33
N ASN A 18 3.23 -10.35 -8.25
CA ASN A 18 4.63 -10.32 -8.69
C ASN A 18 5.54 -9.47 -7.79
N SER A 19 4.98 -8.71 -6.84
CA SER A 19 5.75 -7.91 -5.89
C SER A 19 6.41 -8.82 -4.85
N GLU A 20 7.74 -8.75 -4.74
CA GLU A 20 8.53 -9.57 -3.80
C GLU A 20 7.99 -9.47 -2.36
N LEU A 21 7.58 -8.28 -1.93
CA LEU A 21 7.06 -8.03 -0.58
C LEU A 21 5.52 -7.89 -0.57
N GLY A 22 4.86 -8.19 -1.68
CA GLY A 22 3.40 -8.18 -1.81
C GLY A 22 2.77 -6.80 -1.60
N PHE A 23 3.38 -5.72 -2.09
CA PHE A 23 2.82 -4.38 -1.97
C PHE A 23 2.97 -3.56 -3.25
N LEU A 24 2.11 -2.54 -3.39
CA LEU A 24 2.19 -1.51 -4.42
C LEU A 24 2.10 -0.13 -3.81
N LEU A 25 2.87 0.80 -4.38
CA LEU A 25 2.78 2.23 -4.10
C LEU A 25 2.15 2.93 -5.29
N ILE A 26 1.16 3.77 -5.00
CA ILE A 26 0.38 4.47 -5.99
C ILE A 26 0.44 5.96 -5.70
N LYS A 27 0.72 6.75 -6.73
CA LYS A 27 0.69 8.21 -6.69
C LYS A 27 -0.56 8.72 -7.39
N LYS A 28 -1.21 9.70 -6.79
CA LYS A 28 -2.32 10.41 -7.39
C LYS A 28 -1.80 11.37 -8.45
N ASP A 29 -2.21 11.14 -9.68
CA ASP A 29 -1.90 11.98 -10.85
C ASP A 29 -3.16 12.64 -11.43
N THR A 30 -4.35 12.22 -10.99
CA THR A 30 -5.64 12.78 -11.41
C THR A 30 -6.30 13.57 -10.27
N LYS A 31 -7.10 14.59 -10.62
CA LYS A 31 -7.80 15.42 -9.64
C LYS A 31 -9.11 14.81 -9.14
N ASN A 32 -9.71 13.92 -9.93
CA ASN A 32 -11.12 13.54 -9.79
C ASN A 32 -11.34 12.07 -9.46
N GLU A 33 -10.27 11.26 -9.37
CA GLU A 33 -10.40 9.83 -9.10
C GLU A 33 -9.51 9.45 -7.91
N ASP A 34 -10.09 8.72 -6.95
CA ASP A 34 -9.34 8.03 -5.90
C ASP A 34 -9.10 6.57 -6.32
N VAL A 35 -8.03 5.95 -5.80
CA VAL A 35 -7.78 4.50 -5.89
C VAL A 35 -9.02 3.70 -5.51
N TYR A 36 -9.74 4.12 -4.47
CA TYR A 36 -11.01 3.48 -4.12
C TYR A 36 -11.99 3.54 -5.29
N GLU A 37 -12.21 4.70 -5.91
CA GLU A 37 -13.19 4.84 -7.01
C GLU A 37 -12.81 4.02 -8.25
N VAL A 38 -11.51 3.94 -8.55
CA VAL A 38 -11.01 3.14 -9.68
C VAL A 38 -11.16 1.63 -9.41
N LEU A 39 -10.90 1.19 -8.17
CA LEU A 39 -10.89 -0.22 -7.77
C LEU A 39 -12.25 -0.74 -7.25
N ASN A 40 -13.17 0.14 -6.84
CA ASN A 40 -14.49 -0.21 -6.27
C ASN A 40 -15.50 -0.72 -7.32
N LYS A 41 -15.06 -1.11 -8.51
CA LYS A 41 -15.91 -1.77 -9.51
C LYS A 41 -16.14 -3.26 -9.21
N THR A 42 -15.52 -3.84 -8.18
CA THR A 42 -15.55 -5.28 -7.89
C THR A 42 -16.14 -5.69 -6.54
N GLY A 43 -16.85 -4.80 -5.83
CA GLY A 43 -17.63 -5.17 -4.64
C GLY A 43 -16.82 -5.24 -3.34
N ILE A 44 -16.30 -4.09 -2.90
CA ILE A 44 -15.53 -3.98 -1.66
C ILE A 44 -16.45 -4.17 -0.43
N VAL A 45 -16.08 -5.10 0.46
CA VAL A 45 -16.53 -5.13 1.85
C VAL A 45 -15.40 -4.56 2.71
N SER A 46 -15.48 -3.29 3.08
CA SER A 46 -14.58 -2.72 4.09
C SER A 46 -15.08 -3.15 5.47
N ASP A 47 -14.32 -3.97 6.18
CA ASP A 47 -14.51 -4.13 7.62
C ASP A 47 -13.70 -3.08 8.41
N TRP A 48 -13.83 -3.08 9.73
CA TRP A 48 -13.06 -2.17 10.61
C TRP A 48 -11.53 -2.38 10.54
N THR A 49 -11.05 -3.36 9.77
CA THR A 49 -9.63 -3.73 9.64
C THR A 49 -8.98 -3.21 8.35
N LEU A 50 -9.69 -2.39 7.55
CA LEU A 50 -9.19 -1.82 6.29
C LEU A 50 -8.72 -2.91 5.30
N ARG A 51 -9.37 -4.09 5.33
CA ARG A 51 -9.20 -5.14 4.34
C ARG A 51 -10.13 -4.90 3.16
N PHE A 52 -9.59 -5.06 1.97
CA PHE A 52 -10.27 -4.84 0.71
C PHE A 52 -10.09 -6.07 -0.17
N VAL A 53 -11.10 -6.37 -0.99
CA VAL A 53 -11.10 -7.53 -1.87
C VAL A 53 -11.06 -7.06 -3.32
N LEU A 54 -10.13 -7.61 -4.09
CA LEU A 54 -10.11 -7.51 -5.55
C LEU A 54 -10.28 -8.90 -6.13
N THR A 55 -11.21 -9.03 -7.07
CA THR A 55 -11.51 -10.29 -7.75
C THR A 55 -11.49 -10.07 -9.25
N ASN A 56 -10.76 -10.92 -9.97
CA ASN A 56 -10.91 -11.07 -11.42
C ASN A 56 -11.28 -12.52 -11.77
N ASN A 57 -11.23 -12.88 -13.05
CA ASN A 57 -11.64 -14.22 -13.51
C ASN A 57 -10.76 -15.36 -12.96
N TYR A 58 -9.58 -15.07 -12.41
CA TYR A 58 -8.59 -16.08 -12.01
C TYR A 58 -8.18 -15.99 -10.55
N HIS A 59 -8.32 -14.82 -9.93
CA HIS A 59 -7.75 -14.51 -8.65
C HIS A 59 -8.75 -13.79 -7.77
N HIS A 60 -8.74 -14.19 -6.51
CA HIS A 60 -9.35 -13.48 -5.40
C HIS A 60 -8.22 -13.09 -4.44
N ILE A 61 -8.02 -11.78 -4.25
CA ILE A 61 -7.00 -11.25 -3.35
C ILE A 61 -7.62 -10.36 -2.28
N VAL A 62 -7.08 -10.48 -1.07
CA VAL A 62 -7.37 -9.59 0.05
C VAL A 62 -6.14 -8.73 0.29
N PHE A 63 -6.32 -7.42 0.43
CA PHE A 63 -5.22 -6.48 0.71
C PHE A 63 -5.61 -5.46 1.79
N HIS A 64 -4.62 -4.94 2.50
CA HIS A 64 -4.76 -3.75 3.32
C HIS A 64 -4.56 -2.50 2.47
N PHE A 65 -5.41 -1.50 2.68
CA PHE A 65 -5.31 -0.20 2.04
C PHE A 65 -4.84 0.86 3.03
N PHE A 66 -3.78 1.59 2.66
CA PHE A 66 -3.25 2.69 3.45
C PHE A 66 -3.32 3.99 2.64
N PRO A 67 -4.21 4.93 3.00
CA PRO A 67 -4.21 6.27 2.40
C PRO A 67 -3.07 7.09 3.01
N LEU A 68 -1.94 7.15 2.29
CA LEU A 68 -0.74 7.85 2.71
C LEU A 68 -0.87 9.36 2.48
N LEU A 69 -1.44 9.78 1.36
CA LEU A 69 -1.76 11.17 0.98
C LEU A 69 -0.58 12.15 1.18
N TYR A 70 0.63 11.76 0.78
CA TYR A 70 1.79 12.66 0.92
C TYR A 70 1.70 13.90 0.01
N SER A 71 1.00 13.82 -1.12
CA SER A 71 0.83 14.97 -2.03
C SER A 71 -0.22 15.98 -1.55
N GLU A 72 -1.05 15.64 -0.56
CA GLU A 72 -2.19 16.47 -0.11
C GLU A 72 -1.99 17.08 1.29
N THR A 73 -0.79 16.97 1.88
CA THR A 73 -0.56 17.33 3.30
C THR A 73 -0.65 18.81 3.65
N ASP A 74 -0.36 19.70 2.70
CA ASP A 74 -0.07 21.09 3.00
C ASP A 74 -1.31 21.91 3.43
N ASN A 75 -2.52 21.38 3.20
CA ASN A 75 -3.79 22.06 3.49
C ASN A 75 -4.70 21.30 4.47
N MET A 76 -4.21 20.27 5.15
CA MET A 76 -5.04 19.43 6.03
C MET A 76 -5.14 19.97 7.46
N GLU A 77 -6.33 19.83 8.06
CA GLU A 77 -6.54 20.16 9.46
C GLU A 77 -5.69 19.27 10.39
N LYS A 78 -5.29 19.81 11.56
CA LYS A 78 -4.41 19.10 12.51
C LYS A 78 -4.89 17.70 12.95
N PRO A 79 -6.18 17.45 13.22
CA PRO A 79 -6.64 16.11 13.59
C PRO A 79 -6.47 15.08 12.46
N LEU A 80 -6.67 15.51 11.20
CA LEU A 80 -6.45 14.69 10.02
C LEU A 80 -4.96 14.38 9.81
N SER A 81 -4.08 15.38 9.98
CA SER A 81 -2.64 15.17 9.81
C SER A 81 -2.03 14.22 10.86
N GLN A 82 -2.50 14.26 12.11
CA GLN A 82 -2.08 13.29 13.14
C GLN A 82 -2.55 11.87 12.83
N SER A 83 -3.75 11.73 12.26
CA SER A 83 -4.29 10.45 11.81
C SER A 83 -3.45 9.88 10.66
N LEU A 84 -3.05 10.73 9.70
CA LEU A 84 -2.17 10.32 8.59
C LEU A 84 -0.76 9.92 9.06
N ALA A 85 -0.17 10.61 10.03
CA ALA A 85 1.11 10.21 10.59
C ALA A 85 1.04 8.78 11.19
N THR A 86 -0.10 8.45 11.82
CA THR A 86 -0.36 7.11 12.37
C THR A 86 -0.49 6.07 11.25
N ILE A 87 -1.28 6.36 10.21
CA ILE A 87 -1.47 5.48 9.04
C ILE A 87 -0.14 5.20 8.34
N ARG A 88 0.65 6.25 8.07
CA ARG A 88 1.99 6.13 7.47
C ARG A 88 2.94 5.29 8.33
N SER A 89 2.90 5.48 9.65
CA SER A 89 3.70 4.68 10.57
C SER A 89 3.30 3.19 10.54
N MET A 90 2.00 2.91 10.49
CA MET A 90 1.48 1.54 10.36
C MET A 90 1.89 0.91 9.03
N ALA A 91 1.80 1.64 7.92
CA ALA A 91 2.23 1.18 6.60
C ALA A 91 3.72 0.78 6.60
N ILE A 92 4.59 1.66 7.11
CA ILE A 92 6.04 1.41 7.21
C ILE A 92 6.35 0.20 8.10
N LYS A 93 5.64 0.04 9.23
CA LYS A 93 5.83 -1.11 10.12
C LYS A 93 5.42 -2.44 9.47
N ASN A 94 4.31 -2.46 8.73
CA ASN A 94 3.89 -3.66 8.00
C ASN A 94 4.88 -4.00 6.87
N LEU A 95 5.34 -3.01 6.12
CA LEU A 95 6.35 -3.23 5.08
C LEU A 95 7.69 -3.70 5.68
N PHE A 96 8.06 -3.22 6.86
CA PHE A 96 9.25 -3.69 7.57
C PHE A 96 9.15 -5.14 8.02
N LEU A 97 7.95 -5.57 8.43
CA LEU A 97 7.68 -6.96 8.76
C LEU A 97 7.90 -7.83 7.53
N ARG A 98 7.27 -7.50 6.39
CA ARG A 98 7.46 -8.21 5.11
C ARG A 98 8.93 -8.25 4.68
N TRP A 99 9.61 -7.10 4.74
CA TRP A 99 11.02 -6.97 4.41
C TRP A 99 11.92 -7.83 5.33
N THR A 100 11.56 -7.95 6.61
CA THR A 100 12.24 -8.82 7.57
C THR A 100 11.98 -10.29 7.31
N GLU A 101 10.74 -10.67 7.01
CA GLU A 101 10.33 -12.05 6.66
C GLU A 101 11.01 -12.54 5.37
N ALA A 102 11.18 -11.66 4.39
CA ALA A 102 11.99 -11.90 3.20
C ALA A 102 13.50 -12.02 3.48
N GLY A 103 13.93 -11.83 4.75
CA GLY A 103 15.29 -12.04 5.19
C GLY A 103 16.24 -10.87 4.97
N HIS A 104 15.74 -9.69 4.59
CA HIS A 104 16.58 -8.51 4.32
C HIS A 104 17.12 -7.83 5.58
N ASN A 105 16.48 -8.05 6.75
CA ASN A 105 16.88 -7.47 8.04
C ASN A 105 18.10 -8.14 8.67
N LYS A 106 19.26 -8.04 8.00
CA LYS A 106 20.52 -8.65 8.44
C LYS A 106 21.06 -8.08 9.77
N SER A 107 20.69 -6.85 10.11
CA SER A 107 21.09 -6.20 11.37
C SER A 107 20.14 -6.49 12.54
N HIS A 108 19.10 -7.31 12.34
CA HIS A 108 18.08 -7.64 13.35
C HIS A 108 17.51 -6.40 14.05
N ALA A 109 17.28 -5.33 13.30
CA ALA A 109 16.68 -4.13 13.83
C ALA A 109 15.25 -4.44 14.31
N LYS A 110 14.89 -3.93 15.50
CA LYS A 110 13.57 -4.13 16.12
C LYS A 110 12.55 -3.06 15.73
N ASP A 111 13.03 -1.96 15.15
CA ASP A 111 12.24 -0.78 14.83
C ASP A 111 12.64 -0.31 13.42
N PRO A 112 11.67 -0.20 12.48
CA PRO A 112 11.97 0.24 11.11
C PRO A 112 12.67 1.60 11.07
N PHE A 113 12.26 2.54 11.93
CA PHE A 113 12.77 3.92 11.92
C PHE A 113 14.21 4.01 12.42
N LYS A 114 14.72 2.94 13.06
CA LYS A 114 16.12 2.82 13.51
C LYS A 114 16.98 1.98 12.58
N SER A 115 16.37 1.33 11.57
CA SER A 115 17.06 0.52 10.59
C SER A 115 17.52 1.38 9.41
N LYS A 116 18.81 1.72 9.35
CA LYS A 116 19.36 2.54 8.26
C LYS A 116 19.19 1.89 6.89
N SER A 117 19.36 0.57 6.79
CA SER A 117 19.20 -0.19 5.54
C SER A 117 17.76 -0.18 5.07
N PHE A 118 16.80 -0.36 5.98
CA PHE A 118 15.39 -0.31 5.63
C PHE A 118 14.94 1.10 5.27
N MET A 119 15.35 2.14 6.01
CA MET A 119 15.02 3.53 5.66
C MET A 119 15.63 3.94 4.31
N LYS A 120 16.81 3.43 3.97
CA LYS A 120 17.36 3.59 2.62
C LYS A 120 16.45 2.93 1.58
N TYR A 121 16.05 1.69 1.79
CA TYR A 121 15.10 0.99 0.91
C TYR A 121 13.79 1.77 0.72
N ILE A 122 13.19 2.29 1.80
CA ILE A 122 11.98 3.13 1.75
C ILE A 122 12.19 4.39 0.91
N ASN A 123 13.35 5.04 1.05
CA ASN A 123 13.66 6.23 0.27
C ASN A 123 13.91 5.89 -1.22
N ASP A 124 14.59 4.77 -1.50
CA ASP A 124 14.86 4.32 -2.87
C ASP A 124 13.55 3.94 -3.61
N LEU A 125 12.48 3.60 -2.89
CA LEU A 125 11.13 3.41 -3.43
C LEU A 125 10.36 4.72 -3.68
N SER A 126 10.91 5.87 -3.26
CA SER A 126 10.19 7.15 -3.19
C SER A 126 8.90 7.06 -2.36
N PHE A 127 8.89 6.32 -1.24
CA PHE A 127 7.67 6.08 -0.46
C PHE A 127 6.91 7.36 -0.05
N THR A 128 7.63 8.46 0.17
CA THR A 128 7.06 9.77 0.52
C THR A 128 6.41 10.50 -0.65
N ASP A 129 6.47 9.96 -1.86
CA ASP A 129 5.76 10.50 -3.03
C ASP A 129 4.45 9.76 -3.30
N ALA A 130 4.17 8.68 -2.56
CA ALA A 130 2.98 7.86 -2.73
C ALA A 130 1.78 8.43 -1.96
N ASP A 131 0.61 8.33 -2.56
CA ASP A 131 -0.66 8.73 -1.94
C ASP A 131 -1.41 7.53 -1.37
N TYR A 132 -1.14 6.33 -1.90
CA TYR A 132 -1.75 5.10 -1.43
C TYR A 132 -0.75 3.95 -1.43
N MET A 133 -0.95 3.01 -0.50
CA MET A 133 -0.26 1.72 -0.51
C MET A 133 -1.28 0.60 -0.41
N LEU A 134 -1.14 -0.39 -1.29
CA LEU A 134 -1.83 -1.67 -1.22
C LEU A 134 -0.86 -2.71 -0.67
N LEU A 135 -1.29 -3.51 0.30
CA LEU A 135 -0.48 -4.59 0.85
C LEU A 135 -1.28 -5.89 0.81
N LEU A 136 -0.83 -6.84 -0.01
CA LEU A 136 -1.40 -8.18 -0.12
C LEU A 136 -1.43 -8.85 1.26
N VAL A 137 -2.57 -9.47 1.58
CA VAL A 137 -2.82 -10.22 2.83
C VAL A 137 -3.03 -11.69 2.50
N GLU A 138 -3.98 -11.96 1.60
CA GLU A 138 -4.36 -13.32 1.18
C GLU A 138 -4.55 -13.36 -0.34
N HIS A 139 -4.26 -14.53 -0.93
CA HIS A 139 -4.46 -14.81 -2.36
C HIS A 139 -5.00 -16.23 -2.50
N SER A 140 -6.01 -16.38 -3.35
CA SER A 140 -6.55 -17.66 -3.79
C SER A 140 -6.84 -17.61 -5.29
N GLU A 141 -6.55 -18.71 -5.99
CA GLU A 141 -6.97 -18.90 -7.37
C GLU A 141 -8.45 -19.33 -7.42
N ILE A 142 -9.17 -18.90 -8.45
CA ILE A 142 -10.55 -19.27 -8.70
C ILE A 142 -10.54 -20.37 -9.78
N GLU A 143 -11.10 -21.53 -9.43
CA GLU A 143 -11.26 -22.70 -10.32
C GLU A 143 -12.38 -22.51 -11.35
#